data_AF-A0A0Q5QAD1-F1
#
_entry.id   AF-A0A0Q5QAD1-F1
#
_cell.length_a   1.000
_cell.length_b   1.000
_cell.length_c   1.000
_cell.angle_alpha   90.00
_cell.angle_beta   90.00
_cell.angle_gamma   90.00
#
_symmetry.space_group_name_H-M   'P 1'
#
loop_
_entity.id
_entity.type
_entity.pdbx_description
1 polymer ?
#
loop_
_entity_poly.entity_id
_entity_poly.type
_entity_poly.pdbx_seq_one_letter_code
_entity_poly.pdbx_strand_id
1 'polypeptide(L)'
;MSKNLKTFVGLNFYGSDNGFYCGYVIDYNEEFVVLQHFSKYGMSDGLLTHKLADIKYFETDTDYIKGIEHLAKSPNAVFEQTYQPKSGGNDFTEGFPSLLENFIGNKVYIIKFELNDDEVYYGLIDWCDENYFTITNIDPDGLITGKATFKFEDLKLYWVDDLDCRKRKILYDVKYPGR
;
A
#
# COMPACT_ATOMS: atom_id res chain seq x y z
N MET A 1 -24.04 3.23 14.41
CA MET A 1 -22.80 3.77 15.02
C MET A 1 -21.92 4.48 14.00
N SER A 2 -21.56 3.87 12.86
CA SER A 2 -20.77 4.53 11.79
C SER A 2 -21.31 5.89 11.35
N LYS A 3 -22.62 6.03 11.09
CA LYS A 3 -23.24 7.32 10.74
C LYS A 3 -22.99 8.47 11.73
N ASN A 4 -23.03 8.18 13.03
CA ASN A 4 -22.91 9.21 14.07
C ASN A 4 -21.46 9.49 14.46
N LEU A 5 -20.61 8.46 14.42
CA LEU A 5 -19.23 8.50 14.89
C LEU A 5 -18.20 8.58 13.75
N LYS A 6 -18.66 8.55 12.49
CA LYS A 6 -17.83 8.44 11.28
C LYS A 6 -16.79 7.32 11.34
N THR A 7 -17.11 6.21 11.99
CA THR A 7 -16.23 5.04 12.02
C THR A 7 -16.22 4.38 10.65
N PHE A 8 -15.02 4.04 10.17
CA PHE A 8 -14.87 3.34 8.89
C PHE A 8 -15.45 1.93 8.96
N VAL A 9 -16.02 1.48 7.85
CA VAL A 9 -16.61 0.16 7.61
C VAL A 9 -16.21 -0.29 6.21
N GLY A 10 -15.95 -1.59 6.06
CA GLY A 10 -15.83 -2.25 4.77
C GLY A 10 -17.16 -2.91 4.41
N LEU A 11 -17.72 -2.62 3.25
CA LEU A 11 -18.96 -3.23 2.75
C LEU A 11 -18.60 -4.19 1.61
N ASN A 12 -18.97 -5.45 1.76
CA ASN A 12 -18.80 -6.49 0.74
C ASN A 12 -20.15 -6.82 0.11
N PHE A 13 -20.21 -6.82 -1.22
CA PHE A 13 -21.43 -7.00 -2.01
C PHE A 13 -21.42 -8.31 -2.80
N TYR A 14 -22.60 -8.85 -3.13
CA TYR A 14 -22.73 -10.00 -4.02
C TYR A 14 -22.44 -9.63 -5.49
N GLY A 15 -21.85 -10.56 -6.24
CA GLY A 15 -21.91 -10.54 -7.72
C GLY A 15 -20.96 -9.58 -8.45
N SER A 16 -19.92 -9.05 -7.81
CA SER A 16 -18.89 -8.28 -8.53
C SER A 16 -17.47 -8.64 -8.07
N ASP A 17 -16.54 -8.68 -9.03
CA ASP A 17 -15.11 -8.89 -8.78
C ASP A 17 -14.48 -7.72 -8.00
N ASN A 18 -15.16 -6.57 -7.94
CA ASN A 18 -14.80 -5.36 -7.19
C ASN A 18 -15.83 -5.06 -6.07
N GLY A 19 -16.44 -6.09 -5.48
CA GLY A 19 -17.55 -5.94 -4.55
C GLY A 19 -17.20 -5.37 -3.17
N PHE A 20 -16.04 -4.77 -2.98
CA PHE A 20 -15.61 -4.22 -1.70
C PHE A 20 -15.47 -2.70 -1.76
N TYR A 21 -16.10 -2.02 -0.80
CA TYR A 21 -15.99 -0.56 -0.63
C TYR A 21 -15.70 -0.21 0.81
N CYS A 22 -14.78 0.74 1.04
CA CYS A 22 -14.39 1.19 2.37
C CYS A 22 -14.74 2.66 2.57
N GLY A 23 -15.27 3.00 3.74
CA GLY A 23 -15.70 4.36 4.04
C GLY A 23 -16.51 4.46 5.32
N TYR A 24 -17.24 5.56 5.52
CA TYR A 24 -18.20 5.66 6.63
C TYR A 24 -19.61 5.91 6.10
N VAL A 25 -20.61 5.37 6.79
CA VAL A 25 -22.02 5.52 6.40
C VAL A 25 -22.44 6.97 6.62
N ILE A 26 -23.02 7.60 5.60
CA ILE A 26 -23.60 8.94 5.70
C ILE A 26 -25.09 8.84 6.00
N ASP A 27 -25.78 7.93 5.31
CA ASP A 27 -27.22 7.75 5.46
C ASP A 27 -27.64 6.32 5.11
N TYR A 28 -28.83 5.93 5.54
CA TYR A 28 -29.46 4.68 5.12
C TYR A 28 -30.98 4.75 5.37
N ASN A 29 -31.72 3.98 4.60
CA ASN A 29 -33.14 3.71 4.83
C ASN A 29 -33.39 2.20 4.71
N GLU A 30 -34.65 1.78 4.54
CA GLU A 30 -35.00 0.35 4.45
C GLU A 30 -34.47 -0.33 3.18
N GLU A 31 -34.16 0.43 2.13
CA GLU A 31 -33.74 -0.11 0.83
C GLU A 31 -32.26 0.16 0.53
N PHE A 32 -31.72 1.32 0.95
CA PHE A 32 -30.41 1.81 0.54
C PHE A 32 -29.51 2.18 1.71
N VAL A 33 -28.20 2.08 1.46
CA VAL A 33 -27.14 2.70 2.25
C VAL A 33 -26.36 3.70 1.39
N VAL A 34 -25.95 4.81 1.99
CA VAL A 34 -25.07 5.83 1.39
C VAL A 34 -23.77 5.85 2.18
N LEU A 35 -22.65 5.65 1.49
CA LEU A 35 -21.30 5.61 2.04
C LEU A 35 -20.49 6.80 1.51
N GLN A 36 -19.76 7.50 2.39
CA GLN A 36 -18.61 8.30 1.95
C GLN A 36 -17.49 7.31 1.62
N HIS A 37 -17.22 7.08 0.33
CA HIS A 37 -16.19 6.15 -0.11
C HIS A 37 -14.79 6.78 -0.02
N PHE A 38 -13.80 5.94 0.29
CA PHE A 38 -12.38 6.26 0.25
C PHE A 38 -11.60 5.26 -0.59
N SER A 39 -10.70 5.77 -1.43
CA SER A 39 -9.79 4.94 -2.22
C SER A 39 -8.80 4.19 -1.33
N LYS A 40 -8.10 3.20 -1.90
CA LYS A 40 -7.02 2.45 -1.21
C LYS A 40 -5.85 3.32 -0.72
N TYR A 41 -5.80 4.59 -1.12
CA TYR A 41 -4.80 5.59 -0.73
C TYR A 41 -5.32 6.59 0.32
N GLY A 42 -6.53 6.40 0.85
CA GLY A 42 -7.12 7.30 1.85
C GLY A 42 -7.71 8.59 1.29
N MET A 43 -7.87 8.70 -0.03
CA MET A 43 -8.57 9.85 -0.64
C MET A 43 -10.07 9.64 -0.63
N SER A 44 -10.83 10.66 -0.23
CA SER A 44 -12.27 10.69 -0.44
C SER A 44 -12.57 10.62 -1.94
N ASP A 45 -13.35 9.62 -2.35
CA ASP A 45 -13.61 9.27 -3.75
C ASP A 45 -15.11 9.38 -4.08
N GLY A 46 -15.84 10.18 -3.29
CA GLY A 46 -17.25 10.50 -3.51
C GLY A 46 -18.23 9.60 -2.76
N LEU A 47 -19.51 9.71 -3.13
CA LEU A 47 -20.62 9.04 -2.45
C LEU A 47 -21.03 7.78 -3.21
N LEU A 48 -21.14 6.67 -2.49
CA LEU A 48 -21.63 5.40 -3.01
C LEU A 48 -23.00 5.09 -2.41
N THR A 49 -24.00 4.91 -3.27
CA THR A 49 -25.34 4.46 -2.86
C THR A 49 -25.57 3.04 -3.35
N HIS A 50 -25.93 2.13 -2.46
CA HIS A 50 -26.16 0.73 -2.80
C HIS A 50 -27.40 0.19 -2.09
N LYS A 51 -28.06 -0.81 -2.68
CA LYS A 51 -29.13 -1.53 -1.99
C LYS A 51 -28.57 -2.31 -0.81
N LEU A 52 -29.27 -2.25 0.33
CA LEU A 52 -28.93 -3.04 1.51
C LEU A 52 -28.99 -4.54 1.24
N ALA A 53 -29.94 -4.98 0.41
CA ALA A 53 -30.12 -6.38 0.05
C ALA A 53 -28.91 -6.99 -0.69
N ASP A 54 -28.07 -6.15 -1.29
CA ASP A 54 -26.89 -6.61 -2.03
C ASP A 54 -25.65 -6.73 -1.14
N ILE A 55 -25.71 -6.25 0.11
CA ILE A 55 -24.63 -6.39 1.09
C ILE A 55 -24.56 -7.85 1.54
N LYS A 56 -23.44 -8.50 1.27
CA LYS A 56 -23.13 -9.86 1.72
C LYS A 56 -22.71 -9.87 3.19
N TYR A 57 -21.78 -9.00 3.55
CA TYR A 57 -21.36 -8.75 4.92
C TYR A 57 -20.68 -7.39 5.02
N PHE A 58 -20.55 -6.88 6.24
CA PHE A 58 -19.69 -5.75 6.53
C PHE A 58 -18.60 -6.18 7.50
N GLU A 59 -17.47 -5.50 7.44
CA GLU A 59 -16.33 -5.71 8.32
C GLU A 59 -15.90 -4.40 8.96
N THR A 60 -15.40 -4.51 10.18
CA THR A 60 -14.80 -3.43 10.96
C THR A 60 -13.49 -3.92 11.55
N ASP A 61 -12.64 -2.99 11.99
CA ASP A 61 -11.46 -3.29 12.79
C ASP A 61 -10.37 -4.15 12.13
N THR A 62 -10.39 -4.31 10.79
CA THR A 62 -9.33 -4.96 10.02
C THR A 62 -8.11 -4.04 9.85
N ASP A 63 -6.93 -4.62 9.57
CA ASP A 63 -5.71 -3.85 9.28
C ASP A 63 -5.89 -2.92 8.08
N TYR A 64 -6.56 -3.41 7.03
CA TYR A 64 -6.93 -2.62 5.87
C TYR A 64 -7.78 -1.40 6.27
N ILE A 65 -8.89 -1.61 6.99
CA ILE A 65 -9.80 -0.51 7.37
C ILE A 65 -9.10 0.53 8.25
N LYS A 66 -8.33 0.07 9.24
CA LYS A 66 -7.52 0.96 10.10
C LYS A 66 -6.47 1.71 9.29
N GLY A 67 -5.87 1.07 8.30
CA GLY A 67 -4.94 1.68 7.37
C GLY A 67 -5.57 2.80 6.56
N ILE A 68 -6.75 2.55 5.94
CA ILE A 68 -7.48 3.59 5.19
C ILE A 68 -7.88 4.74 6.11
N GLU A 69 -8.37 4.47 7.33
CA GLU A 69 -8.71 5.51 8.30
C GLU A 69 -7.48 6.37 8.65
N HIS A 70 -6.30 5.74 8.82
CA HIS A 70 -5.06 6.46 9.08
C HIS A 70 -4.68 7.36 7.88
N LEU A 71 -4.68 6.81 6.67
CA LEU A 71 -4.34 7.55 5.45
C LEU A 71 -5.30 8.72 5.21
N ALA A 72 -6.59 8.55 5.51
CA ALA A 72 -7.61 9.59 5.39
C ALA A 72 -7.37 10.81 6.30
N LYS A 73 -6.55 10.67 7.35
CA LYS A 73 -6.15 11.80 8.22
C LYS A 73 -5.05 12.66 7.59
N SER A 74 -4.36 12.17 6.55
CA SER A 74 -3.28 12.88 5.86
C SER A 74 -3.28 12.56 4.35
N PRO A 75 -4.35 12.94 3.63
CA PRO A 75 -4.63 12.47 2.27
C PRO A 75 -3.52 12.76 1.26
N ASN A 76 -2.78 13.86 1.42
CA ASN A 76 -1.72 14.25 0.48
C ASN A 76 -0.41 13.47 0.68
N ALA A 77 -0.18 12.88 1.85
CA ALA A 77 1.11 12.25 2.18
C ALA A 77 1.47 11.11 1.22
N VAL A 78 0.47 10.41 0.68
CA VAL A 78 0.68 9.34 -0.31
C VAL A 78 1.00 9.89 -1.71
N PHE A 79 0.65 11.13 -2.03
CA PHE A 79 0.78 11.68 -3.39
C PHE A 79 2.02 12.57 -3.55
N GLU A 80 2.67 12.94 -2.46
CA GLU A 80 3.90 13.74 -2.47
C GLU A 80 5.12 12.83 -2.69
N GLN A 81 5.77 12.96 -3.85
CA GLN A 81 7.04 12.29 -4.12
C GLN A 81 8.14 12.89 -3.24
N THR A 82 8.89 12.01 -2.58
CA THR A 82 9.97 12.37 -1.64
C THR A 82 11.34 11.90 -2.13
N TYR A 83 11.39 10.87 -2.98
CA TYR A 83 12.65 10.38 -3.54
C TYR A 83 13.16 11.31 -4.64
N GLN A 84 14.43 11.70 -4.50
CA GLN A 84 15.19 12.41 -5.52
C GLN A 84 16.43 11.58 -5.89
N PRO A 85 16.63 11.27 -7.18
CA PRO A 85 17.86 10.64 -7.65
C PRO A 85 19.08 11.50 -7.27
N LYS A 86 20.19 10.87 -6.87
CA LYS A 86 21.43 11.60 -6.61
C LYS A 86 21.94 12.21 -7.93
N SER A 87 22.09 13.53 -7.96
CA SER A 87 22.69 14.23 -9.10
C SER A 87 24.20 13.98 -9.15
N GLY A 88 24.71 13.43 -10.27
CA GLY A 88 26.15 13.42 -10.58
C GLY A 88 26.86 12.06 -10.58
N GLY A 89 26.14 10.95 -10.42
CA GLY A 89 26.69 9.59 -10.56
C GLY A 89 26.39 8.98 -11.93
N ASN A 90 27.29 8.13 -12.42
CA ASN A 90 27.07 7.24 -13.57
C ASN A 90 26.22 6.01 -13.17
N ASP A 91 25.34 6.15 -12.18
CA ASP A 91 24.66 5.06 -11.45
C ASP A 91 23.87 4.12 -12.37
N PHE A 92 23.43 4.61 -13.54
CA PHE A 92 22.71 3.82 -14.54
C PHE A 92 23.62 2.98 -15.46
N THR A 93 24.95 3.08 -15.34
CA THR A 93 25.90 2.33 -16.17
C THR A 93 26.36 1.01 -15.55
N GLU A 94 26.10 0.80 -14.25
CA GLU A 94 26.63 -0.34 -13.48
C GLU A 94 25.58 -1.44 -13.17
N GLY A 95 24.35 -1.31 -13.68
CA GLY A 95 23.29 -2.32 -13.55
C GLY A 95 22.51 -2.26 -12.24
N PHE A 96 21.65 -3.26 -11.99
CA PHE A 96 20.79 -3.28 -10.80
C PHE A 96 21.51 -3.36 -9.45
N PRO A 97 22.62 -4.12 -9.28
CA PRO A 97 23.29 -4.23 -7.98
C PRO A 97 23.69 -2.88 -7.38
N SER A 98 24.41 -2.04 -8.14
CA SER A 98 24.85 -0.73 -7.68
C SER A 98 23.69 0.23 -7.36
N LEU A 99 22.58 0.10 -8.10
CA LEU A 99 21.37 0.87 -7.85
C LEU A 99 20.70 0.45 -6.52
N LEU A 100 20.63 -0.84 -6.22
CA LEU A 100 20.02 -1.36 -4.98
C LEU A 100 20.90 -1.15 -3.74
N GLU A 101 22.22 -1.07 -3.89
CA GLU A 101 23.16 -0.80 -2.80
C GLU A 101 22.83 0.50 -2.03
N ASN A 102 22.35 1.52 -2.76
CA ASN A 102 21.91 2.80 -2.17
C ASN A 102 20.74 2.66 -1.17
N PHE A 103 20.05 1.52 -1.17
CA PHE A 103 18.91 1.24 -0.31
C PHE A 103 19.23 0.24 0.81
N ILE A 104 20.44 -0.32 0.88
CA ILE A 104 20.82 -1.24 1.97
C ILE A 104 20.69 -0.55 3.31
N GLY A 105 19.89 -1.13 4.21
CA GLY A 105 19.64 -0.57 5.54
C GLY A 105 18.80 0.71 5.53
N ASN A 106 18.38 1.19 4.36
CA ASN A 106 17.47 2.32 4.23
C ASN A 106 16.08 1.90 4.71
N LYS A 107 15.57 2.58 5.76
CA LYS A 107 14.23 2.39 6.30
C LYS A 107 13.25 3.49 5.89
N VAL A 108 13.64 4.32 4.93
CA VAL A 108 12.86 5.45 4.38
C VAL A 108 12.09 5.03 3.13
N TYR A 109 12.65 4.18 2.28
CA TYR A 109 12.01 3.79 1.02
C TYR A 109 11.71 2.29 0.97
N ILE A 110 10.44 1.95 0.80
CA ILE A 110 10.03 0.62 0.33
C ILE A 110 10.22 0.59 -1.18
N ILE A 111 10.85 -0.48 -1.66
CA ILE A 111 11.13 -0.71 -3.07
C ILE A 111 10.13 -1.73 -3.60
N LYS A 112 9.49 -1.40 -4.71
CA LYS A 112 8.69 -2.34 -5.49
C LYS A 112 9.57 -2.91 -6.59
N PHE A 113 9.51 -4.21 -6.85
CA PHE A 113 10.20 -4.79 -8.00
C PHE A 113 9.39 -5.90 -8.64
N GLU A 114 9.66 -6.12 -9.92
CA GLU A 114 9.05 -7.12 -10.77
C GLU A 114 10.14 -8.08 -11.26
N LEU A 115 9.87 -9.38 -11.15
CA LEU A 115 10.75 -10.43 -11.66
C LEU A 115 10.41 -10.77 -13.13
N ASN A 116 11.24 -11.61 -13.77
CA ASN A 116 11.05 -12.02 -15.16
C ASN A 116 9.80 -12.88 -15.40
N ASP A 117 9.21 -13.46 -14.36
CA ASP A 117 7.94 -14.19 -14.39
C ASP A 117 6.72 -13.30 -14.06
N ASP A 118 6.93 -11.98 -14.06
CA ASP A 118 5.94 -10.95 -13.75
C ASP A 118 5.44 -10.95 -12.28
N GLU A 119 6.07 -11.71 -11.38
CA GLU A 119 5.78 -11.60 -9.95
C GLU A 119 6.29 -10.27 -9.37
N VAL A 120 5.44 -9.63 -8.55
CA VAL A 120 5.72 -8.30 -7.96
C VAL A 120 5.87 -8.39 -6.45
N TYR A 121 6.95 -7.78 -5.96
CA TYR A 121 7.32 -7.76 -4.55
C TYR A 121 7.50 -6.33 -4.05
N TYR A 122 7.35 -6.15 -2.74
CA TYR A 122 7.52 -4.88 -2.05
C TYR A 122 8.33 -5.11 -0.78
N GLY A 123 9.43 -4.37 -0.59
CA GLY A 123 10.23 -4.56 0.60
C GLY A 123 11.31 -3.52 0.85
N LEU A 124 11.92 -3.64 2.02
CA LEU A 124 13.11 -2.89 2.41
C LEU A 124 14.34 -3.71 2.04
N ILE A 125 15.32 -3.10 1.38
CA ILE A 125 16.58 -3.79 1.04
C ILE A 125 17.40 -4.00 2.31
N ASP A 126 17.63 -5.26 2.65
CA ASP A 126 18.43 -5.64 3.82
C ASP A 126 19.91 -5.82 3.45
N TRP A 127 20.18 -6.39 2.27
CA TRP A 127 21.52 -6.74 1.81
C TRP A 127 21.53 -7.06 0.31
N CYS A 128 22.65 -6.86 -0.38
CA CYS A 128 22.91 -7.44 -1.71
C CYS A 128 24.41 -7.67 -1.95
N ASP A 129 24.72 -8.51 -2.94
CA ASP A 129 26.04 -8.66 -3.55
C ASP A 129 25.94 -8.55 -5.08
N GLU A 130 26.93 -9.05 -5.81
CA GLU A 130 26.94 -9.00 -7.28
C GLU A 130 25.87 -9.89 -7.94
N ASN A 131 25.33 -10.89 -7.24
CA ASN A 131 24.43 -11.91 -7.79
C ASN A 131 23.05 -11.91 -7.16
N TYR A 132 22.92 -11.52 -5.89
CA TYR A 132 21.72 -11.66 -5.08
C TYR A 132 21.38 -10.40 -4.29
N PHE A 133 20.09 -10.25 -3.98
CA PHE A 133 19.62 -9.27 -3.00
C PHE A 133 18.58 -9.89 -2.07
N THR A 134 18.52 -9.38 -0.85
CA THR A 134 17.57 -9.80 0.18
C THR A 134 16.72 -8.63 0.62
N ILE A 135 15.42 -8.88 0.77
CA ILE A 135 14.47 -7.91 1.30
C ILE A 135 13.76 -8.42 2.54
N THR A 136 13.32 -7.48 3.37
CA THR A 136 12.19 -7.70 4.29
C THR A 136 10.90 -7.34 3.54
N ASN A 137 10.04 -8.33 3.30
CA ASN A 137 8.77 -8.19 2.58
C ASN A 137 7.74 -7.41 3.39
N ILE A 138 7.08 -6.45 2.73
CA ILE A 138 6.03 -5.60 3.29
C ILE A 138 4.74 -5.77 2.50
N ASP A 139 3.67 -6.19 3.16
CA ASP A 139 2.36 -6.38 2.53
C ASP A 139 1.65 -5.03 2.22
N PRO A 140 0.50 -5.05 1.52
CA PRO A 140 -0.25 -3.84 1.20
C PRO A 140 -0.74 -3.01 2.39
N ASP A 141 -0.79 -3.61 3.59
CA ASP A 141 -1.22 -2.97 4.84
C ASP A 141 -0.03 -2.54 5.71
N GLY A 142 1.20 -2.68 5.21
CA GLY A 142 2.42 -2.25 5.90
C GLY A 142 2.95 -3.25 6.93
N LEU A 143 2.49 -4.50 6.94
CA LEU A 143 3.01 -5.56 7.83
C LEU A 143 4.23 -6.23 7.23
N ILE A 144 5.16 -6.62 8.09
CA ILE A 144 6.28 -7.50 7.72
C ILE A 144 5.75 -8.93 7.56
N THR A 145 5.93 -9.52 6.38
CA THR A 145 5.49 -10.91 6.09
C THR A 145 6.63 -11.92 6.04
N GLY A 146 7.88 -11.47 6.03
CA GLY A 146 9.04 -12.34 6.07
C GLY A 146 10.24 -11.75 5.33
N LYS A 147 11.22 -12.60 5.04
CA LYS A 147 12.38 -12.25 4.21
C LYS A 147 12.43 -13.13 2.99
N ALA A 148 12.92 -12.58 1.89
CA ALA A 148 13.14 -13.31 0.64
C ALA A 148 14.45 -12.85 0.01
N THR A 149 15.12 -13.79 -0.66
CA THR A 149 16.38 -13.56 -1.38
C THR A 149 16.15 -13.92 -2.85
N PHE A 150 16.57 -13.02 -3.73
CA PHE A 150 16.37 -13.11 -5.17
C PHE A 150 17.70 -12.99 -5.89
N LYS A 151 17.77 -13.50 -7.12
CA LYS A 151 18.90 -13.23 -8.01
C LYS A 151 18.67 -11.94 -8.78
N PHE A 152 19.73 -11.20 -9.04
CA PHE A 152 19.66 -10.04 -9.94
C PHE A 152 19.33 -10.44 -11.40
N GLU A 153 19.70 -11.64 -11.83
CA GLU A 153 19.36 -12.13 -13.19
C GLU A 153 17.84 -12.25 -13.41
N ASP A 154 17.08 -12.45 -12.33
CA ASP A 154 15.63 -12.57 -12.35
C ASP A 154 14.92 -11.22 -12.24
N LEU A 155 15.64 -10.15 -11.88
CA LEU A 155 15.07 -8.82 -11.69
C LEU A 155 14.85 -8.14 -13.05
N LYS A 156 13.59 -7.85 -13.37
CA LYS A 156 13.20 -7.19 -14.62
C LYS A 156 13.25 -5.68 -14.50
N LEU A 157 12.70 -5.14 -13.41
CA LEU A 157 12.69 -3.70 -13.11
C LEU A 157 12.29 -3.44 -11.64
N TYR A 158 12.54 -2.22 -11.17
CA TYR A 158 12.09 -1.77 -9.85
C TYR A 158 11.57 -0.33 -9.88
N TRP A 159 10.73 0.00 -8.90
CA TRP A 159 10.23 1.33 -8.64
C TRP A 159 10.62 1.76 -7.22
N VAL A 160 10.90 3.05 -7.10
CA VAL A 160 11.13 3.71 -5.83
C VAL A 160 10.08 4.78 -5.71
N ASP A 161 9.46 4.86 -4.54
CA ASP A 161 8.57 5.96 -4.21
C ASP A 161 7.41 6.10 -5.22
N ASP A 162 6.79 4.98 -5.60
CA ASP A 162 5.47 5.01 -6.24
C ASP A 162 4.34 5.12 -5.18
N LEU A 163 3.09 5.28 -5.61
CA LEU A 163 1.95 5.42 -4.69
C LEU A 163 1.79 4.21 -3.76
N ASP A 164 2.05 3.01 -4.26
CA ASP A 164 1.92 1.77 -3.50
C ASP A 164 3.08 1.61 -2.49
N CYS A 165 4.28 2.10 -2.81
CA CYS A 165 5.43 2.18 -1.92
C CYS A 165 5.21 3.20 -0.80
N ARG A 166 4.77 4.42 -1.14
CA ARG A 166 4.45 5.47 -0.15
C ARG A 166 3.35 5.05 0.81
N LYS A 167 2.26 4.47 0.26
CA LYS A 167 1.18 3.92 1.09
C LYS A 167 1.73 2.90 2.09
N ARG A 168 2.45 1.87 1.61
CA ARG A 168 3.02 0.84 2.49
C ARG A 168 3.97 1.43 3.52
N LYS A 169 4.76 2.43 3.14
CA LYS A 169 5.71 3.09 4.03
C LYS A 169 5.01 3.80 5.18
N ILE A 170 3.99 4.60 4.87
CA ILE A 170 3.20 5.30 5.89
C ILE A 170 2.58 4.28 6.86
N LEU A 171 1.98 3.21 6.34
CA LEU A 171 1.36 2.18 7.18
C LEU A 171 2.39 1.38 8.00
N TYR A 172 3.55 1.09 7.43
CA TYR A 172 4.67 0.46 8.12
C TYR A 172 5.14 1.30 9.31
N ASP A 173 5.32 2.61 9.12
CA ASP A 173 5.81 3.51 10.19
C ASP A 173 4.87 3.60 11.38
N VAL A 174 3.57 3.51 11.13
CA VAL A 174 2.55 3.45 12.18
C VAL A 174 2.69 2.19 13.03
N LYS A 175 3.01 1.06 12.39
CA LYS A 175 3.09 -0.27 13.03
C LYS A 175 4.44 -0.50 13.71
N TYR A 176 5.50 0.11 13.19
CA TYR A 176 6.86 -0.09 13.65
C TYR A 176 7.55 1.25 13.96
N PRO A 177 7.01 2.05 14.92
CA PRO A 177 7.57 3.35 15.23
C PRO A 177 8.99 3.23 15.78
N GLY A 178 9.93 3.99 15.22
CA GLY A 178 11.32 4.03 15.68
C GLY A 178 12.19 2.87 15.21
N ARG A 179 11.77 2.13 14.17
CA ARG A 179 12.60 1.14 13.45
C ARG A 179 13.09 1.66 12.10
#